data_AF-A0A2W2CIQ1-F1
#
_entry.id   AF-A0A2W2CIQ1-F1
#
_cell.length_a   1.000
_cell.length_b   1.000
_cell.length_c   1.000
_cell.angle_alpha   90.00
_cell.angle_beta   90.00
_cell.angle_gamma   90.00
#
_symmetry.space_group_name_H-M   'P 1'
#
loop_
_entity.id
_entity.type
_entity.pdbx_description
1 polymer ?
#
loop_
_entity_poly.entity_id
_entity_poly.type
_entity_poly.pdbx_seq_one_letter_code
_entity_poly.pdbx_strand_id
1 'polypeptide(L)'
;MEQLWALGAPATVRQVHETLAGSRDIAYTTVMTVLDRLARKGSAEQIRDGRAYRYRPAVSRDELTAELMHEALDTVDGTDRTAALLRFVDSASADDARALREALAAVERSAGEQPSDGRPADGHPSADRPADAASAQLSPAQPSGGHPLADRPTGGRVAGSGAP
;
A
#
# COMPACT_ATOMS: atom_id res chain seq x y z
N MET A 1 12.44 11.15 -8.56
CA MET A 1 12.65 10.60 -7.22
C MET A 1 13.86 11.21 -6.54
N GLU A 2 15.04 11.22 -7.17
CA GLU A 2 16.28 11.76 -6.57
C GLU A 2 16.13 13.10 -5.83
N GLN A 3 15.55 14.10 -6.50
CA GLN A 3 15.36 15.41 -5.90
C GLN A 3 14.40 15.39 -4.71
N LEU A 4 13.36 14.54 -4.74
CA LEU A 4 12.44 14.42 -3.61
C LEU A 4 13.11 13.75 -2.40
N TRP A 5 13.98 12.77 -2.60
CA TRP A 5 14.76 12.16 -1.52
C TRP A 5 15.78 13.16 -0.95
N ALA A 6 16.50 13.87 -1.82
CA ALA A 6 17.51 14.84 -1.41
C ALA A 6 16.93 16.03 -0.62
N LEU A 7 15.71 16.48 -0.95
CA LEU A 7 15.06 17.59 -0.27
C LEU A 7 14.62 17.25 1.17
N GLY A 8 14.41 15.96 1.49
CA GLY A 8 14.06 15.49 2.84
C GLY A 8 12.72 16.01 3.40
N ALA A 9 11.97 16.81 2.65
CA ALA A 9 10.72 17.45 3.06
C ALA A 9 9.76 17.61 1.86
N PRO A 10 8.44 17.74 2.10
CA PRO A 10 7.47 17.94 1.03
C PRO A 10 7.77 19.18 0.16
N ALA A 11 7.93 18.96 -1.14
CA ALA A 11 8.37 19.95 -2.10
C ALA A 11 7.28 20.27 -3.14
N THR A 12 7.18 21.53 -3.51
CA THR A 12 6.33 21.96 -4.63
C THR A 12 6.95 21.60 -5.98
N VAL A 13 6.12 21.56 -7.04
CA VAL A 13 6.61 21.39 -8.41
C VAL A 13 7.68 22.43 -8.75
N ARG A 14 7.51 23.69 -8.30
CA ARG A 14 8.47 24.77 -8.50
C ARG A 14 9.82 24.47 -7.88
N GLN A 15 9.85 24.02 -6.63
CA GLN A 15 11.10 23.67 -5.95
C GLN A 15 11.82 22.51 -6.64
N VAL A 16 11.09 21.46 -7.03
CA VAL A 16 11.68 20.34 -7.78
C VAL A 16 12.20 20.80 -9.16
N HIS A 17 11.44 21.64 -9.86
CA HIS A 17 11.86 22.20 -11.14
C HIS A 17 13.13 23.06 -11.01
N GLU A 18 13.20 23.93 -10.00
CA GLU A 18 14.39 24.76 -9.71
C GLU A 18 15.63 23.88 -9.45
N THR A 19 15.51 22.78 -8.69
CA THR A 19 16.64 21.86 -8.48
C THR A 19 17.11 21.17 -9.76
N LEU A 20 16.19 20.85 -10.67
CA LEU A 20 16.52 20.18 -11.93
C LEU A 20 17.08 21.15 -12.98
N ALA A 21 16.56 22.36 -13.04
CA ALA A 21 16.94 23.40 -14.01
C ALA A 21 18.44 23.76 -13.94
N GLY A 22 19.08 23.60 -12.78
CA GLY A 22 20.52 23.80 -12.62
C GLY A 22 21.40 22.76 -13.33
N SER A 23 20.84 21.61 -13.70
CA SER A 23 21.57 20.50 -14.32
C SER A 23 21.09 20.15 -15.73
N ARG A 24 19.86 20.54 -16.09
CA ARG A 24 19.23 20.17 -17.35
C ARG A 24 18.14 21.18 -17.72
N ASP A 25 18.02 21.49 -19.01
CA ASP A 25 16.86 22.22 -19.53
C ASP A 25 15.64 21.30 -19.56
N ILE A 26 14.68 21.56 -18.67
CA ILE A 26 13.44 20.79 -18.54
C ILE A 26 12.28 21.75 -18.32
N ALA A 27 11.19 21.54 -19.06
CA ALA A 27 9.98 22.35 -18.92
C ALA A 27 9.28 22.09 -17.58
N TYR A 28 8.73 23.15 -16.99
CA TYR A 28 7.98 23.09 -15.73
C TYR A 28 6.81 22.08 -15.78
N THR A 29 6.06 22.06 -16.88
CA THR A 29 4.91 21.16 -17.08
C THR A 29 5.33 19.69 -17.17
N THR A 30 6.55 19.41 -17.64
CA THR A 30 7.12 18.05 -17.61
C THR A 30 7.36 17.61 -16.18
N VAL A 31 7.96 18.45 -15.34
CA VAL A 31 8.14 18.15 -13.90
C VAL A 31 6.81 17.92 -13.22
N MET A 32 5.82 18.80 -13.47
CA MET A 32 4.46 18.66 -12.97
C MET A 32 3.85 17.29 -13.35
N THR A 33 3.92 16.92 -14.62
CA THR A 33 3.33 15.67 -15.13
C THR A 33 4.05 14.44 -14.58
N VAL A 34 5.38 14.48 -14.46
CA VAL A 34 6.16 13.38 -13.87
C VAL A 34 5.82 13.19 -12.40
N LEU A 35 5.71 14.28 -11.63
CA LEU A 35 5.32 14.20 -10.21
C LEU A 35 3.90 13.65 -10.05
N ASP A 36 2.96 14.06 -10.89
CA ASP A 36 1.61 13.49 -10.91
C ASP A 36 1.62 11.98 -11.23
N ARG A 37 2.40 11.55 -12.22
CA ARG A 37 2.56 10.11 -12.54
C ARG A 37 3.18 9.32 -11.39
N LEU A 38 4.20 9.87 -10.72
CA LEU A 38 4.81 9.24 -9.55
C LEU A 38 3.80 9.11 -8.40
N ALA A 39 2.95 10.12 -8.21
CA ALA A 39 1.87 10.04 -7.23
C ALA A 39 0.85 8.95 -7.55
N ARG A 40 0.45 8.84 -8.82
CA ARG A 40 -0.45 7.78 -9.28
C ARG A 40 0.16 6.38 -9.18
N LYS A 41 1.47 6.23 -9.39
CA LYS A 41 2.19 4.95 -9.19
C LYS A 41 2.40 4.64 -7.70
N GLY A 42 2.19 5.60 -6.80
CA GLY A 42 2.42 5.43 -5.37
C GLY A 42 3.88 5.61 -4.94
N SER A 43 4.79 5.96 -5.85
CA SER A 43 6.20 6.24 -5.50
C SER A 43 6.37 7.60 -4.82
N ALA A 44 5.42 8.52 -5.00
CA ALA A 44 5.36 9.79 -4.29
C ALA A 44 3.95 9.99 -3.70
N GLU A 45 3.85 10.81 -2.67
CA GLU A 45 2.57 11.24 -2.11
C GLU A 45 2.31 12.70 -2.49
N GLN A 46 1.13 12.97 -3.04
CA GLN A 46 0.66 14.33 -3.30
C GLN A 46 -0.12 14.86 -2.09
N ILE A 47 0.38 15.93 -1.50
CA ILE A 47 -0.19 16.57 -0.31
C ILE A 47 -0.80 17.91 -0.72
N ARG A 48 -2.05 18.14 -0.34
CA ARG A 48 -2.71 19.43 -0.54
C ARG A 48 -2.20 20.46 0.47
N ASP A 49 -1.70 21.58 -0.04
CA ASP A 49 -1.25 22.73 0.77
C ASP A 49 -1.95 24.00 0.26
N GLY A 50 -3.12 24.28 0.85
CA GLY A 50 -4.00 25.37 0.42
C GLY A 50 -4.49 25.20 -1.03
N ARG A 51 -3.98 26.07 -1.92
CA ARG A 51 -4.26 26.06 -3.37
C ARG A 51 -3.19 25.34 -4.20
N ALA A 52 -2.10 24.90 -3.56
CA ALA A 52 -0.99 24.22 -4.22
C ALA A 52 -0.90 22.75 -3.79
N TYR A 53 -0.12 21.97 -4.54
CA TYR A 53 0.27 20.62 -4.17
C TYR A 53 1.76 20.56 -3.83
N ARG A 54 2.07 19.79 -2.79
CA ARG A 54 3.43 19.35 -2.45
C ARG A 54 3.56 17.85 -2.69
N TYR A 55 4.79 17.42 -2.89
CA TYR A 55 5.12 16.03 -3.13
C TYR A 55 6.20 15.61 -2.14
N ARG A 56 6.04 14.42 -1.55
CA ARG A 56 7.09 13.76 -0.77
C ARG A 56 7.34 12.35 -1.31
N PRO A 57 8.53 11.76 -1.13
CA PRO A 57 8.72 10.35 -1.41
C PRO A 57 7.77 9.51 -0.56
N ALA A 58 7.14 8.52 -1.18
CA ALA A 58 6.35 7.50 -0.48
C ALA A 58 7.12 6.17 -0.36
N VAL A 59 8.14 5.98 -1.20
CA VAL A 59 9.10 4.86 -1.14
C VAL A 59 10.51 5.38 -0.96
N SER A 60 11.33 4.62 -0.25
CA SER A 60 12.78 4.80 -0.15
C SER A 60 13.48 4.43 -1.46
N ARG A 61 14.77 4.77 -1.55
CA ARG A 61 15.59 4.38 -2.72
C ARG A 61 15.70 2.87 -2.83
N ASP A 62 15.95 2.19 -1.72
CA ASP A 62 16.18 0.75 -1.68
C ASP A 62 14.89 -0.02 -1.99
N GLU A 63 13.73 0.45 -1.51
CA GLU A 63 12.42 -0.11 -1.88
C GLU A 63 12.17 0.01 -3.38
N LEU A 64 12.38 1.19 -3.98
CA LEU A 64 12.20 1.36 -5.44
C LEU A 64 13.17 0.48 -6.24
N THR A 65 14.42 0.36 -5.78
CA THR A 65 15.40 -0.51 -6.44
C THR A 65 14.98 -1.98 -6.35
N ALA A 66 14.50 -2.44 -5.20
CA ALA A 66 13.98 -3.80 -5.02
C ALA A 66 12.75 -4.04 -5.91
N GLU A 67 11.80 -3.10 -5.97
CA GLU A 67 10.64 -3.17 -6.89
C GLU A 67 11.08 -3.34 -8.35
N LEU A 68 12.09 -2.58 -8.80
CA LEU A 68 12.61 -2.70 -10.16
C LEU A 68 13.29 -4.06 -10.41
N MET A 69 14.01 -4.60 -9.43
CA MET A 69 14.58 -5.95 -9.51
C MET A 69 13.48 -7.02 -9.61
N HIS A 70 12.39 -6.86 -8.85
CA HIS A 70 11.22 -7.74 -8.95
C HIS A 70 10.51 -7.63 -10.30
N GLU A 71 10.21 -6.41 -10.76
CA GLU A 71 9.60 -6.16 -12.08
C GLU A 71 10.43 -6.83 -13.19
N ALA A 72 11.76 -6.75 -13.13
CA ALA A 72 12.63 -7.41 -14.11
C ALA A 72 12.51 -8.95 -14.07
N LEU A 73 12.46 -9.55 -12.88
CA LEU A 73 12.33 -11.00 -12.71
C LEU A 73 10.91 -11.52 -13.04
N ASP A 74 9.89 -10.67 -12.97
CA ASP A 74 8.52 -11.02 -13.33
C ASP A 74 8.28 -11.05 -14.86
N THR A 75 9.28 -10.62 -15.64
CA THR A 75 9.24 -10.76 -17.12
C THR A 75 9.52 -12.18 -17.61
N VAL A 76 9.92 -13.10 -16.72
CA VAL A 76 10.30 -14.48 -17.05
C VAL A 76 9.58 -15.50 -16.16
N ASP A 77 9.20 -16.64 -16.76
CA ASP A 77 8.54 -17.74 -16.04
C ASP A 77 9.51 -18.52 -15.14
N GLY A 78 9.01 -19.35 -14.22
CA GLY A 78 9.79 -19.93 -13.11
C GLY A 78 11.11 -20.66 -13.49
N THR A 79 11.12 -21.47 -14.55
CA THR A 79 12.34 -22.15 -15.01
C THR A 79 13.37 -21.14 -15.54
N ASP A 80 12.91 -20.17 -16.32
CA ASP A 80 13.76 -19.12 -16.89
C ASP A 80 14.20 -18.12 -15.82
N ARG A 81 13.39 -17.91 -14.77
CA ARG A 81 13.72 -17.08 -13.60
C ARG A 81 14.92 -17.63 -12.85
N THR A 82 14.99 -18.95 -12.65
CA THR A 82 16.14 -19.59 -12.00
C THR A 82 17.40 -19.42 -12.85
N ALA A 83 17.29 -19.63 -14.16
CA ALA A 83 18.41 -19.43 -15.08
C ALA A 83 18.88 -17.95 -15.13
N ALA A 84 17.95 -17.00 -15.11
CA ALA A 84 18.23 -15.57 -15.06
C ALA A 84 18.97 -15.18 -13.76
N LEU A 85 18.52 -15.69 -12.61
CA LEU A 85 19.19 -15.48 -11.33
C LEU A 85 20.61 -16.06 -11.31
N LEU A 86 20.79 -17.27 -11.83
CA LEU A 86 22.14 -17.88 -11.96
C LEU A 86 23.06 -17.01 -12.83
N ARG A 87 22.58 -16.57 -13.99
CA ARG A 87 23.33 -15.68 -14.89
C ARG A 87 23.63 -14.32 -14.25
N PHE A 88 22.69 -13.76 -13.51
CA PHE A 88 22.88 -12.51 -12.77
C PHE A 88 24.01 -12.65 -11.74
N VAL A 89 23.95 -13.69 -10.90
CA VAL A 89 24.97 -13.96 -9.86
C VAL A 89 26.34 -14.26 -10.48
N ASP A 90 26.39 -15.02 -11.58
CA ASP A 90 27.64 -15.32 -12.31
C ASP A 90 28.30 -14.05 -12.89
N SER A 91 27.49 -13.08 -13.32
CA SER A 91 27.97 -11.79 -13.84
C SER A 91 28.22 -10.72 -12.78
N ALA A 92 27.84 -10.96 -11.52
CA ALA A 92 27.92 -9.97 -10.46
C ALA A 92 29.38 -9.69 -10.04
N SER A 93 29.65 -8.48 -9.56
CA SER A 93 30.96 -8.17 -8.98
C SER A 93 31.18 -8.99 -7.70
N ALA A 94 32.44 -9.13 -7.28
CA ALA A 94 32.76 -9.84 -6.04
C ALA A 94 32.08 -9.20 -4.81
N ASP A 95 31.96 -7.87 -4.81
CA ASP A 95 31.28 -7.13 -3.74
C ASP A 95 29.77 -7.34 -3.76
N ASP A 96 29.13 -7.29 -4.94
CA ASP A 96 27.69 -7.54 -5.06
C ASP A 96 27.35 -8.99 -4.67
N ALA A 97 28.16 -9.95 -5.12
CA ALA A 97 28.00 -11.36 -4.76
C ALA A 97 28.16 -11.59 -3.26
N ARG A 98 29.06 -10.87 -2.60
CA ARG A 98 29.22 -10.90 -1.14
C ARG A 98 28.01 -10.29 -0.44
N ALA A 99 27.56 -9.11 -0.87
CA ALA A 99 26.38 -8.44 -0.33
C ALA A 99 25.11 -9.31 -0.46
N LEU A 100 24.91 -9.96 -1.61
CA LEU A 100 23.79 -10.88 -1.83
C LEU A 100 23.80 -12.08 -0.87
N ARG A 101 24.97 -12.68 -0.64
CA ARG A 101 25.11 -13.78 0.34
C ARG A 101 24.81 -13.33 1.76
N GLU A 102 25.33 -12.16 2.16
CA GLU A 102 25.09 -11.58 3.48
C GLU A 102 23.59 -11.26 3.68
N ALA A 103 22.94 -10.69 2.66
CA ALA A 103 21.52 -10.37 2.67
C ALA A 103 20.65 -11.64 2.79
N LEU A 104 20.93 -12.68 1.99
CA LEU A 104 20.22 -13.97 2.08
C LEU A 104 20.36 -14.59 3.47
N ALA A 105 21.58 -14.63 4.02
CA ALA A 105 21.82 -15.17 5.35
C ALA A 105 21.08 -14.36 6.45
N ALA A 106 20.94 -13.04 6.29
CA ALA A 106 20.18 -12.21 7.22
C ALA A 106 18.68 -12.51 7.18
N VAL A 107 18.12 -12.72 5.99
CA VAL A 107 16.70 -13.11 5.80
C VAL A 107 16.43 -14.48 6.40
N GLU A 108 17.30 -15.47 6.18
CA GLU A 108 17.18 -16.82 6.74
C GLU A 108 17.20 -16.82 8.27
N ARG A 109 18.10 -16.04 8.89
CA ARG A 109 18.11 -15.88 10.36
C ARG A 109 16.81 -15.28 10.88
N SER A 110 16.30 -14.26 10.19
CA SER A 110 15.06 -13.58 10.57
C SER A 110 13.83 -14.48 10.39
N ALA A 111 13.86 -15.42 9.43
CA ALA A 111 12.81 -16.41 9.21
C ALA A 111 12.82 -17.55 10.25
N GLY A 112 13.99 -17.88 10.82
CA GLY A 112 14.15 -18.91 11.85
C GLY A 112 13.70 -18.50 13.26
N GLU A 113 13.45 -17.20 13.50
CA GLU A 113 13.04 -16.63 14.79
C GLU A 113 11.50 -16.49 14.94
N GLN A 114 10.71 -17.04 14.00
CA GLN A 114 9.25 -17.08 14.14
C GLN A 114 8.87 -17.90 15.40
N PRO A 115 8.20 -17.31 16.40
CA PRO A 115 7.86 -18.02 17.63
C PRO A 115 7.00 -19.23 17.29
N SER A 116 7.41 -20.41 17.74
CA SER A 116 6.53 -21.58 17.78
C SER A 116 5.29 -21.17 18.58
N ASP A 117 4.16 -21.01 17.89
CA ASP A 117 2.87 -20.83 18.51
C ASP A 117 2.71 -21.95 19.55
N GLY A 118 2.63 -21.54 20.82
CA GLY A 118 2.66 -22.42 21.96
C GLY A 118 1.43 -23.30 21.92
N ARG A 119 1.57 -24.51 21.36
CA ARG A 119 0.65 -25.61 21.64
C ARG A 119 1.00 -26.12 23.04
N PRO A 120 0.16 -25.90 24.07
CA PRO A 120 0.37 -26.61 25.33
C PRO A 120 0.12 -28.10 25.06
N ALA A 121 1.12 -28.91 25.41
CA ALA A 121 0.98 -30.34 25.49
C ALA A 121 -0.07 -30.70 26.56
N ASP A 122 -0.99 -31.57 26.14
CA ASP A 122 -1.91 -32.43 26.88
C ASP A 122 -1.97 -32.32 28.41
N GLY A 123 -3.21 -32.12 28.90
CA GLY A 123 -3.60 -32.33 30.28
C GLY A 123 -5.10 -32.52 30.41
N HIS A 124 -5.61 -33.69 30.04
CA HIS A 124 -6.92 -34.14 30.52
C HIS A 124 -6.79 -34.54 31.99
N PRO A 125 -7.70 -34.08 32.85
CA PRO A 125 -8.25 -34.96 33.87
C PRO A 125 -9.76 -35.11 33.71
N SER A 126 -10.20 -36.37 33.74
CA SER A 126 -11.60 -36.77 33.89
C SER A 126 -12.29 -36.06 35.05
N ALA A 127 -13.53 -35.64 34.83
CA ALA A 127 -14.52 -35.51 35.89
C ALA A 127 -15.82 -36.18 35.44
N ASP A 128 -16.18 -37.18 36.23
CA ASP A 128 -17.35 -38.04 36.19
C ASP A 128 -18.59 -37.28 36.72
N ARG A 129 -19.69 -37.30 35.94
CA ARG A 129 -21.13 -37.12 36.29
C ARG A 129 -21.68 -35.77 36.80
N PRO A 130 -23.03 -35.58 36.84
CA PRO A 130 -24.10 -36.21 36.04
C PRO A 130 -25.01 -35.17 35.35
N ALA A 131 -25.82 -35.65 34.40
CA ALA A 131 -26.96 -34.92 33.85
C ALA A 131 -28.16 -35.03 34.79
N ASP A 132 -28.70 -33.90 35.26
CA ASP A 132 -30.15 -33.76 35.42
C ASP A 132 -30.63 -32.29 35.51
N ALA A 133 -31.79 -32.08 34.89
CA ALA A 133 -32.82 -31.04 35.01
C ALA A 133 -32.47 -29.60 35.46
N ALA A 134 -32.87 -28.60 34.66
CA ALA A 134 -34.04 -27.77 35.00
C ALA A 134 -34.31 -26.68 33.95
N SER A 135 -35.49 -26.77 33.34
CA SER A 135 -36.18 -25.69 32.65
C SER A 135 -36.62 -24.61 33.65
N ALA A 136 -36.29 -23.34 33.39
CA ALA A 136 -37.02 -22.14 33.85
C ALA A 136 -36.47 -20.93 33.06
N GLN A 137 -37.16 -20.43 32.04
CA GLN A 137 -38.19 -19.37 32.08
C GLN A 137 -37.64 -17.92 32.06
N LEU A 138 -38.10 -17.16 31.05
CA LEU A 138 -38.40 -15.71 31.00
C LEU A 138 -37.16 -14.77 31.02
N SER A 139 -36.85 -14.00 29.97
CA SER A 139 -37.66 -12.94 29.36
C SER A 139 -37.10 -12.49 27.99
N PRO A 140 -37.93 -12.30 26.95
CA PRO A 140 -37.58 -11.45 25.82
C PRO A 140 -37.96 -9.99 26.12
N ALA A 141 -37.01 -9.08 25.92
CA ALA A 141 -37.25 -7.64 25.97
C ALA A 141 -38.29 -7.24 24.91
N GLN A 142 -39.19 -6.38 25.36
CA GLN A 142 -40.40 -5.88 24.71
C GLN A 142 -40.14 -4.96 23.50
N PRO A 143 -41.20 -4.63 22.72
CA PRO A 143 -41.13 -4.40 21.28
C PRO A 143 -40.97 -2.93 20.88
N SER A 144 -40.28 -2.72 19.76
CA SER A 144 -40.37 -1.49 18.98
C SER A 144 -41.71 -1.44 18.23
N GLY A 145 -42.77 -0.99 18.89
CA GLY A 145 -43.89 -0.33 18.19
C GLY A 145 -43.41 1.05 17.72
N GLY A 146 -43.81 1.62 16.61
CA GLY A 146 -44.80 1.32 15.61
C GLY A 146 -44.91 2.57 14.73
N HIS A 147 -44.93 2.35 13.41
CA HIS A 147 -45.28 3.25 12.29
C HIS A 147 -46.55 4.13 12.52
N PRO A 148 -47.02 5.04 11.60
CA PRO A 148 -46.67 5.24 10.16
C PRO A 148 -46.74 6.70 9.59
N LEU A 149 -46.41 6.80 8.29
CA LEU A 149 -46.97 7.62 7.18
C LEU A 149 -47.43 9.08 7.37
N ALA A 150 -46.93 9.96 6.49
CA ALA A 150 -47.71 10.61 5.42
C ALA A 150 -46.72 11.29 4.45
N ASP A 151 -46.53 10.80 3.23
CA ASP A 151 -47.31 11.01 2.00
C ASP A 151 -46.95 12.29 1.21
N ARG A 152 -46.78 12.11 -0.10
CA ARG A 152 -46.26 13.02 -1.14
C ARG A 152 -47.41 13.93 -1.68
N PRO A 153 -47.35 14.55 -2.88
CA PRO A 153 -46.38 15.43 -3.56
C PRO A 153 -47.07 16.73 -4.07
N THR A 154 -46.32 17.63 -4.72
CA THR A 154 -46.64 18.48 -5.92
C THR A 154 -45.71 19.70 -5.86
N GLY A 155 -45.15 20.29 -6.92
CA GLY A 155 -45.43 20.32 -8.35
C GLY A 155 -44.96 21.72 -8.79
N GLY A 156 -44.17 21.85 -9.87
CA GLY A 156 -43.65 23.17 -10.26
C GLY A 156 -42.70 23.14 -11.44
N ARG A 157 -43.18 22.65 -12.59
CA ARG A 157 -42.58 22.89 -13.90
C ARG A 157 -43.14 24.22 -14.42
N VAL A 158 -42.30 25.14 -14.88
CA VAL A 158 -42.71 26.21 -15.79
C VAL A 158 -41.75 26.23 -16.96
N ALA A 159 -42.32 26.07 -18.15
CA ALA A 159 -41.69 26.23 -19.45
C ALA A 159 -41.95 27.67 -19.95
N GLY A 160 -41.04 28.17 -20.77
CA GLY A 160 -41.23 29.29 -21.72
C GLY A 160 -40.00 29.30 -22.63
N SER A 161 -40.09 28.81 -23.87
CA SER A 161 -40.45 29.58 -25.08
C SER A 161 -39.46 30.72 -25.33
N GLY A 162 -38.67 30.83 -26.40
CA GLY A 162 -38.77 30.30 -27.77
C GLY A 162 -38.63 31.50 -28.73
N ALA A 163 -37.63 31.45 -29.62
CA ALA A 163 -37.50 32.16 -30.91
C ALA A 163 -37.31 33.70 -30.87
N PRO A 164 -36.85 34.37 -31.97
CA PRO A 164 -36.67 33.92 -33.36
C PRO A 164 -35.27 33.42 -33.74
#